data_AF-A0A957EXU0-F1
#
_entry.id   AF-A0A957EXU0-F1
#
_cell.length_a   1.000
_cell.length_b   1.000
_cell.length_c   1.000
_cell.angle_alpha   90.00
_cell.angle_beta   90.00
_cell.angle_gamma   90.00
#
_symmetry.space_group_name_H-M   'P 1'
#
loop_
_entity.id
_entity.type
_entity.pdbx_description
1 polymer ?
#
loop_
_entity_poly.entity_id
_entity_poly.type
_entity_poly.pdbx_seq_one_letter_code
_entity_poly.pdbx_strand_id
1 'polypeptide(L)' 'GVTFDQYQTGLWIGVEDANGLQLVKDGTPTGYAEADAAAIFAAPSFVIRLDLGCGDAATTMWTTDLTHGYITINADYRT' A
#
# COMPACT_ATOMS: atom_id res chain seq x y z
N GLY A 1 8.51 16.73 -3.30
CA GLY A 1 7.41 15.83 -3.70
C GLY A 1 6.75 16.38 -4.94
N VAL A 2 5.76 15.66 -5.48
CA VAL A 2 4.97 16.07 -6.65
C VAL A 2 3.58 16.52 -6.22
N THR A 3 3.00 17.50 -6.92
CA THR A 3 1.62 17.95 -6.67
C THR A 3 0.65 16.99 -7.34
N PHE A 4 -0.38 16.56 -6.62
CA PHE A 4 -1.52 15.80 -7.14
C PHE A 4 -2.78 16.18 -6.35
N ASP A 5 -3.96 15.91 -6.90
CA ASP A 5 -5.23 16.13 -6.21
C ASP A 5 -5.60 14.91 -5.36
N GLN A 6 -5.48 15.05 -4.04
CA GLN A 6 -5.78 13.96 -3.10
C GLN A 6 -7.24 13.49 -3.19
N TYR A 7 -8.19 14.37 -3.56
CA TYR A 7 -9.62 14.04 -3.63
C TYR A 7 -9.98 13.22 -4.87
N GLN A 8 -9.00 12.95 -5.75
CA GLN A 8 -9.17 12.06 -6.89
C GLN A 8 -8.48 10.70 -6.66
N THR A 9 -7.89 10.48 -5.49
CA THR A 9 -7.09 9.27 -5.25
C THR A 9 -7.94 8.07 -4.86
N GLY A 10 -7.48 6.91 -5.30
CA GLY A 10 -7.99 5.60 -4.89
C GLY A 10 -6.87 4.70 -4.41
N LEU A 11 -7.14 3.92 -3.35
CA LEU A 11 -6.18 2.96 -2.78
C LEU A 11 -6.85 1.59 -2.63
N TRP A 12 -6.22 0.55 -3.16
CA TRP A 12 -6.65 -0.84 -3.04
C TRP A 12 -5.52 -1.72 -2.52
N ILE A 13 -5.91 -2.79 -1.82
CA ILE A 13 -5.01 -3.86 -1.40
C ILE A 13 -5.55 -5.23 -1.85
N GLY A 14 -4.68 -6.17 -2.20
CA GLY A 14 -5.09 -7.53 -2.62
C GLY A 14 -3.93 -8.53 -2.60
N VAL A 15 -4.20 -9.83 -2.55
CA VAL A 15 -3.13 -10.87 -2.41
C VAL A 15 -2.46 -11.21 -3.74
N GLU A 16 -3.23 -11.24 -4.84
CA GLU A 16 -2.73 -11.64 -6.16
C GLU A 16 -2.87 -10.54 -7.23
N ASP A 17 -3.92 -9.72 -7.14
CA ASP A 17 -4.18 -8.65 -8.09
C ASP A 17 -4.56 -7.33 -7.41
N ALA A 18 -4.60 -6.29 -8.24
CA ALA A 18 -4.88 -4.92 -7.84
C ALA A 18 -6.39 -4.60 -7.69
N ASN A 19 -7.28 -5.58 -7.84
CA ASN A 19 -8.74 -5.43 -7.75
C ASN A 19 -9.31 -5.92 -6.41
N GLY A 20 -8.46 -6.02 -5.38
CA GLY A 20 -8.88 -6.39 -4.04
C GLY A 20 -9.68 -5.28 -3.31
N LEU A 21 -9.55 -5.25 -1.98
CA LEU A 21 -10.31 -4.37 -1.10
C LEU A 21 -9.93 -2.90 -1.30
N GLN A 22 -10.91 -2.05 -1.61
CA GLN A 22 -10.70 -0.60 -1.71
C GLN A 22 -10.72 0.04 -0.32
N LEU A 23 -9.61 0.64 0.09
CA LEU A 23 -9.48 1.34 1.36
C LEU A 23 -9.82 2.82 1.25
N VAL A 24 -9.49 3.44 0.12
CA VAL A 24 -9.71 4.87 -0.14
C VAL A 24 -10.40 5.06 -1.49
N LYS A 25 -11.42 5.92 -1.51
CA LYS A 25 -12.12 6.38 -2.70
C LYS A 25 -12.29 7.90 -2.63
N ASP A 26 -11.94 8.60 -3.71
CA ASP A 26 -12.05 10.05 -3.81
C ASP A 26 -11.36 10.77 -2.61
N GLY A 27 -10.17 10.27 -2.24
CA GLY A 27 -9.39 10.75 -1.11
C GLY A 27 -9.96 10.48 0.29
N THR A 28 -11.07 9.72 0.39
CA THR A 28 -11.78 9.45 1.64
C THR A 28 -11.74 7.95 1.98
N PRO A 29 -11.55 7.55 3.24
CA PRO A 29 -11.67 6.15 3.63
C PRO A 29 -13.03 5.56 3.25
N THR A 30 -13.04 4.35 2.72
CA THR A 30 -14.28 3.62 2.45
C THR A 30 -14.80 2.98 3.76
N GLY A 31 -16.03 2.45 3.74
CA GLY A 31 -16.61 1.70 4.85
C GLY A 31 -16.14 0.24 4.93
N TYR A 32 -14.88 -0.06 4.57
CA TYR A 32 -14.36 -1.42 4.58
C TYR A 32 -14.31 -1.99 6.01
N ALA A 33 -14.42 -3.32 6.13
CA ALA A 33 -14.22 -3.98 7.41
C ALA A 33 -12.72 -4.18 7.67
N GLU A 34 -12.23 -3.75 8.83
CA GLU A 34 -10.81 -3.92 9.20
C GLU A 34 -10.37 -5.38 9.20
N ALA A 35 -11.28 -6.31 9.52
CA ALA A 35 -11.00 -7.74 9.49
C ALA A 35 -10.62 -8.25 8.08
N ASP A 36 -11.25 -7.72 7.03
CA ASP A 36 -10.96 -8.08 5.65
C ASP A 36 -9.58 -7.56 5.23
N ALA A 37 -9.25 -6.32 5.63
CA ALA A 37 -7.93 -5.74 5.39
C ALA A 37 -6.83 -6.50 6.15
N ALA A 38 -7.08 -6.86 7.41
CA ALA A 38 -6.15 -7.64 8.23
C ALA A 38 -5.87 -9.02 7.63
N ALA A 39 -6.88 -9.68 7.06
CA ALA A 39 -6.69 -10.96 6.37
C ALA A 39 -5.76 -10.83 5.15
N ILE A 40 -5.87 -9.73 4.39
CA ILE A 40 -4.97 -9.45 3.25
C ILE A 40 -3.55 -9.17 3.74
N PHE A 41 -3.38 -8.36 4.78
CA PHE A 41 -2.06 -8.04 5.33
C PHE A 41 -1.35 -9.23 6.01
N ALA A 42 -2.09 -10.26 6.41
CA ALA A 42 -1.53 -11.49 6.96
C ALA A 42 -0.91 -12.41 5.89
N ALA A 43 -1.14 -12.13 4.60
CA ALA A 43 -0.54 -12.90 3.53
C ALA A 43 0.99 -12.69 3.45
N PRO A 44 1.77 -13.69 3.00
CA PRO A 44 3.22 -13.53 2.82
C PRO A 44 3.63 -12.43 1.83
N SER A 45 2.73 -12.09 0.91
CA SER A 45 2.87 -11.00 -0.05
C SER A 45 1.49 -10.45 -0.40
N PHE A 46 1.40 -9.15 -0.64
CA PHE A 46 0.20 -8.49 -1.13
C PHE A 46 0.58 -7.31 -2.04
N VAL A 47 -0.38 -6.88 -2.84
CA VAL A 47 -0.29 -5.78 -3.79
C VAL A 47 -0.98 -4.56 -3.20
N ILE A 48 -0.36 -3.39 -3.39
CA ILE A 48 -0.97 -2.09 -3.16
C ILE A 48 -1.14 -1.42 -4.52
N ARG A 49 -2.37 -1.04 -4.88
CA ARG A 49 -2.64 -0.17 -6.03
C ARG A 49 -3.01 1.21 -5.55
N LEU A 50 -2.26 2.21 -6.00
CA LEU A 50 -2.56 3.63 -5.82
C LEU A 50 -2.90 4.24 -7.18
N ASP A 51 -4.13 4.73 -7.31
CA ASP A 51 -4.54 5.59 -8.42
C ASP A 51 -4.49 7.04 -7.95
N LEU A 52 -3.76 7.88 -8.70
CA LEU A 52 -3.60 9.29 -8.40
C LEU A 52 -4.64 10.18 -9.08
N GLY A 53 -5.47 9.63 -9.98
CA GLY A 53 -6.40 10.43 -10.80
C GLY A 53 -5.70 11.37 -11.79
N CYS A 54 -4.41 11.15 -12.09
CA CYS A 54 -3.54 12.05 -12.84
C CYS A 54 -3.22 11.57 -14.27
N GLY A 55 -4.19 10.93 -14.93
CA GLY A 55 -4.04 10.36 -16.28
C GLY A 55 -3.66 8.87 -16.29
N ASP A 56 -3.21 8.37 -17.44
CA ASP A 56 -3.07 6.92 -17.68
C ASP A 56 -1.67 6.35 -17.45
N ALA A 57 -0.73 7.17 -16.97
CA ALA A 57 0.64 6.72 -16.71
C ALA A 57 0.68 5.78 -15.49
N ALA A 58 1.39 4.67 -15.62
CA ALA A 58 1.51 3.66 -14.57
C ALA A 58 2.97 3.21 -14.38
N THR A 59 3.30 2.81 -13.15
CA THR A 59 4.57 2.19 -12.80
C THR A 59 4.36 1.16 -11.68
N THR A 60 5.30 0.24 -11.52
CA THR A 60 5.26 -0.79 -10.48
C THR A 60 6.55 -0.77 -9.70
N MET A 61 6.43 -0.77 -8.38
CA MET A 61 7.56 -0.84 -7.46
C MET A 61 7.39 -2.07 -6.56
N TRP A 62 8.50 -2.71 -6.25
CA TRP A 62 8.57 -3.81 -5.29
C TRP A 62 9.23 -3.31 -4.02
N THR A 63 8.62 -3.62 -2.88
CA THR A 63 9.15 -3.29 -1.56
C THR A 63 8.86 -4.42 -0.60
N THR A 64 9.49 -4.39 0.56
CA THR A 64 9.22 -5.28 1.69
C THR A 64 8.74 -4.46 2.88
N ASP A 65 8.24 -5.15 3.90
CA ASP A 65 7.96 -4.55 5.19
C ASP A 65 9.25 -4.19 5.94
N LEU A 66 9.11 -3.30 6.93
CA LEU A 66 10.19 -2.91 7.82
C LEU A 66 10.05 -3.70 9.13
N THR A 67 10.86 -4.73 9.28
CA THR A 67 10.83 -5.62 10.45
C THR A 67 11.81 -5.20 11.54
N HIS A 68 11.59 -5.67 12.76
CA HIS A 68 12.60 -5.61 13.83
C HIS A 68 13.93 -6.26 13.42
N GLY A 69 13.90 -7.34 12.65
CA GLY A 69 15.11 -8.01 12.14
C GLY A 69 15.95 -7.08 11.26
N TYR A 70 15.32 -6.30 10.38
CA TYR A 70 16.02 -5.29 9.60
C TYR A 70 16.73 -4.26 10.48
N ILE A 71 16.05 -3.79 11.54
CA ILE A 71 16.63 -2.84 12.49
C ILE A 71 17.83 -3.46 13.20
N THR A 72 17.70 -4.66 13.76
CA THR A 72 18.78 -5.34 14.50
C THR A 72 20.01 -5.57 13.62
N ILE A 73 19.84 -6.01 12.37
CA ILE A 73 20.95 -6.26 11.44
C ILE A 73 21.73 -4.97 11.14
N ASN A 74 21.03 -3.84 10.99
CA ASN A 74 21.64 -2.59 10.55
C ASN A 74 22.02 -1.63 11.69
N ALA A 75 21.57 -1.88 12.93
CA ALA A 75 21.86 -1.04 14.09
C ALA A 75 23.32 -1.18 14.57
N ASP A 76 23.95 -2.34 14.38
CA ASP A 76 25.30 -2.63 14.89
C ASP A 76 26.44 -2.18 13.95
N TYR A 77 26.16 -1.31 12.98
CA TYR A 77 27.14 -0.88 11.96
C TYR A 77 28.30 -0.01 12.47
N ARG A 78 28.33 0.32 13.78
CA ARG A 78 29.45 1.01 14.44
C ARG A 78 29.76 0.36 15.79
N THR A 79 30.66 -0.62 15.80
CA THR A 79 31.64 -0.77 16.88
C THR A 79 33.03 -0.55 16.33
#